data_AF-A0A5N6LHT6-F1
#
_entry.id   AF-A0A5N6LHT6-F1
#
_cell.length_a   1.000
_cell.length_b   1.000
_cell.length_c   1.000
_cell.angle_alpha   90.00
_cell.angle_beta   90.00
_cell.angle_gamma   90.00
#
_symmetry.space_group_name_H-M   'P 1'
#
loop_
_entity.id
_entity.type
_entity.pdbx_description
1 polymer ?
#
loop_
_entity_poly.entity_id
_entity_poly.type
_entity_poly.pdbx_seq_one_letter_code
_entity_poly.pdbx_strand_id
1 'polypeptide(L)'
;MGVKQVLKNLDAFPRAEDHLLQKTQSGAVVSIVGLFIMATLFLHELTYYISTYKVHEMAVDLKRGETLPIHINMSFPSLPCQVLSVDAIDMSGKHEVDLDTNIWKLRLSREGVIIGTEYLSDLVEKGHTSHKHENETDHHEGSDKKGHLDKFDDEAENMIKNVKQALASGEGCRVYGVLDVQRVAGNFHISVHGLNIFVAQMIFEGATHVNVSHVIHDLSFGPKYPGIHNPLDDTNRILHGASGTFKYYIKIVPTEYKYISKEVLPTNQFSVTEYFSPMNEYDRTWPAVYFLYDLSPITVTIKEERRSFLHFITRLCAVLGGTFALTGMLDRWMFRLLEAVTKSNPRRSMR
;
A
#
# COMPACT_ATOMS: atom_id res chain seq x y z
N MET A 1 -26.40 30.57 -42.99
CA MET A 1 -27.84 30.25 -43.13
C MET A 1 -28.16 28.75 -43.19
N GLY A 2 -27.19 27.81 -43.08
CA GLY A 2 -27.45 26.38 -43.28
C GLY A 2 -27.95 25.58 -42.05
N VAL A 3 -27.51 25.91 -40.83
CA VAL A 3 -27.77 25.06 -39.65
C VAL A 3 -29.23 25.13 -39.19
N LYS A 4 -29.87 26.31 -39.26
CA LYS A 4 -31.29 26.48 -38.91
C LYS A 4 -32.23 25.72 -39.86
N GLN A 5 -31.87 25.62 -41.15
CA GLN A 5 -32.67 24.89 -42.14
C GLN A 5 -32.55 23.37 -41.92
N VAL A 6 -31.33 22.89 -41.62
CA VAL A 6 -31.06 21.46 -41.31
C VAL A 6 -31.75 21.02 -40.03
N LEU A 7 -31.73 21.85 -38.98
CA LEU A 7 -32.46 21.59 -37.73
C LEU A 7 -33.98 21.58 -37.94
N LYS A 8 -34.51 22.39 -38.86
CA LYS A 8 -35.94 22.44 -39.17
C LYS A 8 -36.43 21.16 -39.89
N ASN A 9 -35.54 20.45 -40.57
CA ASN A 9 -35.84 19.18 -41.25
C ASN A 9 -35.66 17.94 -40.33
N LEU A 10 -35.09 18.10 -39.13
CA LEU A 10 -34.94 17.05 -38.13
C LEU A 10 -36.09 17.03 -37.11
N ASP A 11 -37.04 17.96 -37.20
CA ASP A 11 -38.20 18.03 -36.34
C ASP A 11 -39.26 17.02 -36.86
N ALA A 12 -39.20 15.79 -36.34
CA ALA A 12 -40.06 14.67 -36.76
C ALA A 12 -41.51 14.78 -36.26
N PHE A 13 -41.85 15.83 -35.50
CA PHE A 13 -43.18 16.00 -34.91
C PHE A 13 -43.93 17.18 -35.52
N PRO A 14 -45.20 17.02 -35.95
CA PRO A 14 -46.01 18.13 -36.41
C PRO A 14 -46.21 19.12 -35.26
N ARG A 15 -45.85 20.39 -35.48
CA ARG A 15 -46.11 21.45 -34.49
C ARG A 15 -47.62 21.55 -34.25
N ALA A 16 -48.00 21.44 -32.98
CA ALA A 16 -49.38 21.67 -32.58
C ALA A 16 -49.80 23.10 -32.94
N GLU A 17 -51.04 23.25 -33.40
CA GLU A 17 -51.60 24.55 -33.79
C GLU A 17 -51.67 25.48 -32.58
N ASP A 18 -51.32 26.76 -32.77
CA ASP A 18 -51.13 27.73 -31.68
C ASP A 18 -52.38 27.94 -30.80
N HIS A 19 -53.57 27.61 -31.30
CA HIS A 19 -54.84 27.75 -30.57
C HIS A 19 -55.13 26.57 -29.61
N LEU A 20 -54.42 25.45 -29.74
CA LEU A 20 -54.51 24.31 -28.81
C LEU A 20 -53.46 24.39 -27.70
N LEU A 21 -52.54 25.36 -27.78
CA LEU A 21 -51.47 25.59 -26.81
C LEU A 21 -51.88 26.65 -25.77
N GLN A 22 -52.33 26.21 -24.59
CA GLN A 22 -52.44 27.10 -23.44
C GLN A 22 -51.04 27.40 -22.86
N LYS A 23 -50.51 28.59 -23.15
CA LYS A 23 -49.21 29.05 -22.64
C LYS A 23 -49.38 29.60 -21.22
N THR A 24 -48.93 28.85 -20.21
CA THR A 24 -48.94 29.27 -18.81
C THR A 24 -47.54 29.72 -18.36
N GLN A 25 -47.45 30.81 -17.57
CA GLN A 25 -46.17 31.29 -17.02
C GLN A 25 -45.57 30.28 -16.03
N SER A 26 -46.41 29.56 -15.28
CA SER A 26 -45.99 28.49 -14.37
C SER A 26 -45.36 27.31 -15.11
N GLY A 27 -45.94 26.90 -16.26
CA GLY A 27 -45.41 25.81 -17.07
C GLY A 27 -44.06 26.12 -17.70
N ALA A 28 -43.79 27.39 -18.03
CA ALA A 28 -42.48 27.83 -18.49
C ALA A 28 -41.40 27.63 -17.40
N VAL A 29 -41.70 27.98 -16.15
CA VAL A 29 -40.77 27.79 -15.01
C VAL A 29 -40.53 26.29 -14.76
N VAL A 30 -41.58 25.48 -14.73
CA VAL A 30 -41.47 24.02 -14.54
C VAL A 30 -40.65 23.37 -15.66
N SER A 31 -40.80 23.83 -16.91
CA SER A 31 -40.03 23.32 -18.05
C SER A 31 -38.54 23.66 -17.96
N ILE A 32 -38.19 24.88 -17.52
CA ILE A 32 -36.78 25.29 -17.34
C ILE A 32 -36.13 24.46 -16.23
N VAL A 33 -36.80 24.31 -15.08
CA VAL A 33 -36.32 23.48 -13.97
C VAL A 33 -36.21 22.01 -14.39
N GLY A 34 -37.20 21.52 -15.14
CA GLY A 34 -37.22 20.17 -15.69
C GLY A 34 -36.04 19.87 -16.62
N LEU A 35 -35.72 20.80 -17.52
CA LEU A 35 -34.57 20.68 -18.42
C LEU A 35 -33.26 20.70 -17.64
N PHE A 36 -33.14 21.56 -16.62
CA PHE A 36 -31.97 21.58 -15.74
C PHE A 36 -31.77 20.23 -15.03
N ILE A 37 -32.82 19.69 -14.41
CA ILE A 37 -32.77 18.38 -13.75
C ILE A 37 -32.39 17.28 -14.76
N MET A 38 -33.02 17.28 -15.94
CA MET A 38 -32.72 16.32 -17.01
C MET A 38 -31.25 16.38 -17.43
N ALA A 39 -30.68 17.59 -17.61
CA ALA A 39 -29.28 17.77 -17.97
C ALA A 39 -28.34 17.28 -16.86
N THR A 40 -28.63 17.56 -15.59
CA THR A 40 -27.81 17.08 -14.46
C THR A 40 -27.82 15.56 -14.33
N LEU A 41 -29.00 14.93 -14.45
CA LEU A 41 -29.12 13.47 -14.43
C LEU A 41 -28.43 12.82 -15.63
N PHE A 42 -28.53 13.43 -16.82
CA PHE A 42 -27.81 12.97 -18.00
C PHE A 42 -26.29 13.00 -17.80
N LEU A 43 -25.75 14.12 -17.28
CA LEU A 43 -24.32 14.24 -17.00
C LEU A 43 -23.88 13.20 -15.96
N HIS A 44 -24.69 12.99 -14.93
CA HIS A 44 -24.41 11.96 -13.93
C HIS A 44 -24.40 10.54 -14.52
N GLU A 45 -25.37 10.18 -15.36
CA GLU A 45 -25.39 8.88 -16.05
C GLU A 45 -24.23 8.73 -17.03
N LEU A 46 -23.85 9.80 -17.73
CA LEU A 46 -22.72 9.81 -18.64
C LEU A 46 -21.40 9.59 -17.88
N THR A 47 -21.17 10.33 -16.79
CA THR A 47 -20.01 10.11 -15.92
C THR A 47 -20.01 8.71 -15.33
N TYR A 48 -21.17 8.21 -14.90
CA TYR A 48 -21.31 6.86 -14.36
C TYR A 48 -21.00 5.77 -15.40
N TYR A 49 -21.37 5.98 -16.66
CA TYR A 49 -21.06 5.06 -17.76
C TYR A 49 -19.58 5.07 -18.13
N ILE A 50 -18.95 6.25 -18.14
CA ILE A 50 -17.53 6.41 -18.45
C ILE A 50 -16.65 5.88 -17.31
N SER A 51 -17.13 5.97 -16.07
CA SER A 51 -16.44 5.43 -14.91
C SER A 51 -16.27 3.92 -15.00
N THR A 52 -15.11 3.46 -14.60
CA THR A 52 -14.75 2.05 -14.53
C THR A 52 -15.16 1.50 -13.17
N TYR A 53 -15.50 0.22 -13.11
CA TYR A 53 -15.77 -0.48 -11.85
C TYR A 53 -14.90 -1.73 -11.74
N LYS A 54 -14.63 -2.15 -10.50
CA LYS A 54 -13.76 -3.30 -10.21
C LYS A 54 -14.62 -4.50 -9.82
N VAL A 55 -14.33 -5.66 -10.39
CA VAL A 55 -14.94 -6.96 -10.04
C VAL A 55 -13.89 -7.84 -9.40
N HIS A 56 -14.23 -8.45 -8.27
CA HIS A 56 -13.34 -9.35 -7.53
C HIS A 56 -13.81 -10.80 -7.72
N GLU A 57 -12.93 -11.63 -8.26
CA GLU A 57 -13.14 -13.08 -8.39
C GLU A 57 -12.09 -13.82 -7.57
N MET A 58 -12.45 -14.95 -6.97
CA MET A 58 -11.53 -15.78 -6.20
C MET A 58 -11.34 -17.11 -6.91
N ALA A 59 -10.10 -17.57 -6.98
CA ALA A 59 -9.71 -18.84 -7.59
C ALA A 59 -8.62 -19.52 -6.76
N VAL A 60 -8.29 -20.77 -7.07
CA VAL A 60 -7.15 -21.47 -6.46
C VAL A 60 -5.86 -21.01 -7.10
N ASP A 61 -4.82 -20.80 -6.30
CA ASP A 61 -3.49 -20.47 -6.79
C ASP A 61 -2.81 -21.70 -7.40
N LEU A 62 -2.59 -21.68 -8.71
CA LEU A 62 -1.92 -22.76 -9.45
C LEU A 62 -0.48 -22.41 -9.85
N LYS A 63 -0.04 -21.17 -9.61
CA LYS A 63 1.29 -20.70 -10.02
C LYS A 63 2.35 -21.20 -9.04
N ARG A 64 3.46 -21.72 -9.58
CA ARG A 64 4.61 -22.21 -8.80
C ARG A 64 5.92 -21.67 -9.38
N GLY A 65 6.90 -21.40 -8.50
CA GLY A 65 8.28 -21.14 -8.89
C GLY A 65 8.60 -19.71 -9.33
N GLU A 66 7.77 -18.73 -8.97
CA GLU A 66 8.10 -17.30 -9.14
C GLU A 66 8.83 -16.77 -7.90
N THR A 67 9.60 -15.70 -8.03
CA THR A 67 10.12 -14.95 -6.88
C THR A 67 9.07 -13.97 -6.37
N LEU A 68 9.17 -13.61 -5.10
CA LEU A 68 8.31 -12.66 -4.42
C LEU A 68 9.15 -11.45 -3.99
N PRO A 69 9.12 -10.33 -4.71
CA PRO A 69 9.84 -9.13 -4.29
C PRO A 69 9.10 -8.50 -3.10
N ILE A 70 9.80 -8.32 -1.98
CA ILE A 70 9.28 -7.67 -0.77
C ILE A 70 9.89 -6.28 -0.69
N HIS A 71 9.07 -5.24 -0.88
CA HIS A 71 9.48 -3.86 -0.72
C HIS A 71 9.41 -3.49 0.75
N ILE A 72 10.54 -3.02 1.29
CA ILE A 72 10.69 -2.66 2.69
C ILE A 72 11.07 -1.19 2.77
N ASN A 73 10.41 -0.44 3.65
CA ASN A 73 10.82 0.89 4.06
C ASN A 73 10.42 1.12 5.51
N MET A 74 11.40 1.08 6.41
CA MET A 74 11.15 1.22 7.84
C MET A 74 12.29 1.94 8.55
N SER A 75 12.00 2.53 9.71
CA SER A 75 12.95 3.31 10.50
C SER A 75 13.00 2.82 11.94
N PHE A 76 14.20 2.70 12.47
CA PHE A 76 14.51 2.29 13.84
C PHE A 76 15.17 3.47 14.55
N PRO A 77 14.40 4.30 15.29
CA PRO A 77 14.93 5.51 15.94
C PRO A 77 15.94 5.26 17.06
N SER A 78 16.03 4.03 17.59
CA SER A 78 16.89 3.70 18.73
C SER A 78 18.00 2.70 18.41
N LEU A 79 18.20 2.39 17.12
CA LEU A 79 19.24 1.46 16.66
C LEU A 79 20.05 2.08 15.51
N PRO A 80 21.39 2.16 15.64
CA PRO A 80 22.25 2.66 14.56
C PRO A 80 22.37 1.64 13.43
N CYS A 81 22.69 2.09 12.21
CA CYS A 81 22.72 1.20 11.04
C CYS A 81 23.81 0.11 11.08
N GLN A 82 24.89 0.32 11.83
CA GLN A 82 26.03 -0.59 11.93
C GLN A 82 25.71 -1.90 12.65
N VAL A 83 24.73 -1.90 13.55
CA VAL A 83 24.34 -3.08 14.32
C VAL A 83 23.17 -3.82 13.71
N LEU A 84 22.46 -3.20 12.77
CA LEU A 84 21.20 -3.69 12.25
C LEU A 84 21.46 -4.63 11.07
N SER A 85 21.00 -5.89 11.20
CA SER A 85 20.99 -6.88 10.12
C SER A 85 19.57 -7.11 9.61
N VAL A 86 19.45 -7.45 8.32
CA VAL A 86 18.20 -7.86 7.69
C VAL A 86 18.43 -9.26 7.16
N ASP A 87 17.71 -10.23 7.72
CA ASP A 87 17.93 -11.65 7.45
C ASP A 87 16.64 -12.29 6.95
N ALA A 88 16.73 -13.17 5.95
CA ALA A 88 15.60 -13.90 5.38
C ALA A 88 15.83 -15.42 5.39
N ILE A 89 14.80 -16.16 5.79
CA ILE A 89 14.82 -17.62 5.91
C ILE A 89 13.53 -18.17 5.30
N ASP A 90 13.67 -19.03 4.30
CA ASP A 90 12.55 -19.75 3.70
C ASP A 90 12.21 -21.06 4.45
N MET A 91 11.05 -21.67 4.16
CA MET A 91 10.69 -22.97 4.74
C MET A 91 11.66 -24.12 4.37
N SER A 92 12.47 -23.96 3.32
CA SER A 92 13.50 -24.93 2.96
C SER A 92 14.74 -24.83 3.84
N GLY A 93 14.78 -23.85 4.75
CA GLY A 93 15.95 -23.58 5.60
C GLY A 93 17.11 -23.01 4.79
N LYS A 94 16.87 -22.55 3.55
CA LYS A 94 17.86 -21.80 2.80
C LYS A 94 17.90 -20.42 3.44
N HIS A 95 19.02 -20.15 4.10
CA HIS A 95 19.35 -18.81 4.54
C HIS A 95 19.79 -18.04 3.30
N GLU A 96 18.98 -17.08 2.86
CA GLU A 96 19.47 -16.04 1.96
C GLU A 96 20.09 -14.97 2.86
N VAL A 97 21.33 -15.23 3.27
CA VAL A 97 22.21 -14.28 3.96
C VAL A 97 22.70 -13.28 2.93
N ASP A 98 22.72 -11.99 3.27
CA ASP A 98 23.26 -10.92 2.41
C ASP A 98 22.51 -10.72 1.07
N LEU A 99 21.21 -10.41 1.15
CA LEU A 99 20.47 -9.75 0.06
C LEU A 99 20.87 -8.25 -0.08
N ASP A 100 22.16 -7.97 0.09
CA ASP A 100 22.75 -6.64 0.19
C ASP A 100 22.78 -5.88 -1.14
N THR A 101 22.41 -6.52 -2.26
CA THR A 101 22.40 -5.86 -3.56
C THR A 101 21.28 -4.83 -3.71
N ASN A 102 20.21 -4.93 -2.90
CA ASN A 102 19.00 -4.11 -3.08
C ASN A 102 18.47 -3.45 -1.78
N ILE A 103 19.15 -3.62 -0.64
CA ILE A 103 18.77 -3.03 0.65
C ILE A 103 19.75 -1.93 1.05
N TRP A 104 19.19 -0.78 1.45
CA TRP A 104 19.93 0.43 1.76
C TRP A 104 19.65 0.83 3.21
N LYS A 105 20.70 1.18 3.94
CA LYS A 105 20.65 1.64 5.33
C LYS A 105 21.06 3.12 5.39
N LEU A 106 20.19 3.99 5.90
CA LEU A 106 20.45 5.42 6.04
C LEU A 106 20.49 5.81 7.51
N ARG A 107 21.54 6.54 7.90
CA ARG A 107 21.72 7.02 9.28
C ARG A 107 20.75 8.16 9.57
N LEU A 108 20.04 8.07 10.70
CA LEU A 108 19.06 9.07 11.14
C LEU A 108 19.52 9.79 12.41
N SER A 109 19.27 11.10 12.46
CA SER A 109 19.33 11.89 13.69
C SER A 109 18.27 11.45 14.68
N ARG A 110 18.40 11.92 15.92
CA ARG A 110 17.38 11.82 16.95
C ARG A 110 16.02 12.39 16.51
N GLU A 111 16.03 13.41 15.65
CA GLU A 111 14.83 14.05 15.09
C GLU A 111 14.30 13.34 13.83
N GLY A 112 14.92 12.23 13.39
CA GLY A 112 14.52 11.50 12.19
C GLY A 112 15.02 12.09 10.87
N VAL A 113 15.95 13.05 10.92
CA VAL A 113 16.60 13.64 9.74
C VAL A 113 17.73 12.74 9.26
N ILE A 114 17.89 12.58 7.95
CA ILE A 114 18.98 11.77 7.38
C ILE A 114 20.32 12.52 7.52
N ILE A 115 21.27 11.97 8.28
CA ILE A 115 22.58 12.60 8.55
C ILE A 115 23.65 12.08 7.59
N GLY A 116 23.55 10.82 7.15
CA GLY A 116 24.57 10.18 6.33
C GLY A 116 23.97 9.28 5.27
N THR A 117 24.42 9.45 4.03
CA THR A 117 24.15 8.57 2.88
C THR A 117 25.31 7.59 2.64
N GLU A 118 26.21 7.41 3.62
CA GLU A 118 27.30 6.45 3.50
C GLU A 118 26.71 5.03 3.33
N TYR A 119 26.88 4.53 2.11
CA TYR A 119 26.49 3.20 1.70
C TYR A 119 27.34 2.19 2.48
N LEU A 120 26.71 1.49 3.43
CA LEU A 120 27.38 0.47 4.23
C LEU A 120 27.15 -0.88 3.56
N SER A 121 27.75 -1.08 2.39
CA SER A 121 27.70 -2.33 1.62
C SER A 121 28.87 -3.26 1.90
N ASP A 122 29.49 -3.13 3.07
CA ASP A 122 30.76 -3.80 3.32
C ASP A 122 30.90 -4.13 4.79
N LEU A 123 30.09 -5.08 5.25
CA LEU A 123 30.41 -5.88 6.43
C LEU A 123 30.13 -7.35 6.12
N VAL A 124 31.16 -7.99 5.55
CA VAL A 124 31.50 -9.43 5.64
C VAL A 124 31.26 -10.30 4.39
N GLU A 125 32.17 -10.19 3.40
CA GLU A 125 32.75 -11.36 2.73
C GLU A 125 34.28 -11.20 2.47
N LYS A 126 35.05 -10.94 3.54
CA LYS A 126 36.51 -11.21 3.56
C LYS A 126 36.85 -12.48 4.35
N GLY A 127 35.90 -13.43 4.41
CA GLY A 127 35.96 -14.58 5.31
C GLY A 127 35.94 -15.96 4.66
N HIS A 128 36.03 -16.14 3.33
CA HIS A 128 36.08 -17.48 2.73
C HIS A 128 37.02 -17.57 1.52
N THR A 129 38.33 -17.48 1.77
CA THR A 129 39.31 -18.04 0.83
C THR A 129 39.22 -19.58 0.86
N SER A 130 38.46 -20.12 -0.09
CA SER A 130 38.67 -21.39 -0.79
C SER A 130 39.72 -22.34 -0.20
N HIS A 131 39.30 -23.35 0.58
CA HIS A 131 40.06 -24.59 0.69
C HIS A 131 39.62 -25.55 -0.41
N LYS A 132 40.26 -25.45 -1.57
CA LYS A 132 40.37 -26.57 -2.50
C LYS A 132 41.27 -27.61 -1.86
N HIS A 133 40.76 -28.83 -1.69
CA HIS A 133 41.57 -30.01 -1.42
C HIS A 133 42.38 -30.33 -2.68
N GLU A 134 43.68 -30.06 -2.63
CA GLU A 134 44.67 -30.78 -3.45
C GLU A 134 45.73 -31.35 -2.50
N ASN A 135 45.95 -32.67 -2.64
CA ASN A 135 47.00 -33.42 -1.98
C ASN A 135 48.35 -33.03 -2.58
N GLU A 136 49.34 -32.64 -1.76
CA GLU A 136 50.67 -33.28 -1.66
C GLU A 136 51.68 -32.48 -0.78
N THR A 137 52.46 -33.27 -0.03
CA THR A 137 53.82 -33.07 0.54
C THR A 137 54.11 -32.01 1.62
N ASP A 138 54.32 -32.54 2.83
CA ASP A 138 55.52 -32.45 3.70
C ASP A 138 56.36 -31.15 3.87
N HIS A 139 56.54 -30.83 5.16
CA HIS A 139 57.69 -30.19 5.86
C HIS A 139 58.10 -28.72 5.55
N HIS A 140 57.91 -27.80 6.52
CA HIS A 140 58.95 -27.18 7.40
C HIS A 140 58.50 -25.84 8.02
N GLU A 141 58.86 -25.69 9.31
CA GLU A 141 59.27 -24.49 10.07
C GLU A 141 58.45 -23.19 10.08
N GLY A 142 58.01 -22.82 11.30
CA GLY A 142 58.62 -21.68 12.02
C GLY A 142 58.15 -20.25 11.72
N SER A 143 57.54 -19.63 12.74
CA SER A 143 57.39 -18.19 12.99
C SER A 143 56.29 -17.41 12.23
N ASP A 144 55.69 -16.46 12.97
CA ASP A 144 54.84 -15.35 12.50
C ASP A 144 53.33 -15.60 12.38
N LYS A 145 52.67 -16.01 13.47
CA LYS A 145 51.21 -15.88 13.66
C LYS A 145 50.82 -15.08 14.91
N LYS A 146 51.51 -13.97 15.20
CA LYS A 146 51.16 -13.10 16.33
C LYS A 146 50.60 -11.72 15.94
N GLY A 147 50.82 -11.25 14.70
CA GLY A 147 50.38 -9.92 14.27
C GLY A 147 48.97 -9.82 13.66
N HIS A 148 48.26 -10.93 13.51
CA HIS A 148 46.94 -10.94 12.87
C HIS A 148 45.78 -11.01 13.88
N LEU A 149 46.04 -11.42 15.13
CA LEU A 149 45.02 -11.49 16.18
C LEU A 149 44.75 -10.10 16.79
N ASP A 150 45.82 -9.35 17.08
CA ASP A 150 45.72 -8.02 17.71
C ASP A 150 44.97 -7.00 16.84
N LYS A 151 45.06 -7.09 15.49
CA LYS A 151 44.36 -6.17 14.58
C LYS A 151 42.84 -6.39 14.51
N PHE A 152 42.37 -7.63 14.69
CA PHE A 152 40.94 -7.92 14.71
C PHE A 152 40.29 -7.38 15.98
N ASP A 153 41.01 -7.36 17.10
CA ASP A 153 40.54 -6.77 18.35
C ASP A 153 40.47 -5.23 18.25
N ASP A 154 41.47 -4.57 17.66
CA ASP A 154 41.46 -3.10 17.46
C ASP A 154 40.28 -2.61 16.60
N GLU A 155 39.92 -3.35 15.54
CA GLU A 155 38.79 -3.00 14.66
C GLU A 155 37.44 -3.18 15.38
N ALA A 156 37.28 -4.29 16.12
CA ALA A 156 36.08 -4.55 16.91
C ALA A 156 35.91 -3.51 18.04
N GLU A 157 36.99 -3.13 18.72
CA GLU A 157 36.97 -2.08 19.75
C GLU A 157 36.56 -0.72 19.18
N ASN A 158 37.10 -0.34 18.02
CA ASN A 158 36.72 0.90 17.34
C ASN A 158 35.25 0.89 16.90
N MET A 159 34.75 -0.25 16.39
CA MET A 159 33.33 -0.41 16.06
C MET A 159 32.45 -0.24 17.30
N ILE A 160 32.77 -0.91 18.40
CA ILE A 160 32.02 -0.82 19.67
C ILE A 160 31.98 0.64 20.15
N LYS A 161 33.12 1.35 20.11
CA LYS A 161 33.20 2.76 20.52
C LYS A 161 32.32 3.66 19.66
N ASN A 162 32.36 3.48 18.34
CA ASN A 162 31.56 4.27 17.39
C ASN A 162 30.07 4.01 17.59
N VAL A 163 29.67 2.75 17.78
CA VAL A 163 28.28 2.37 18.04
C VAL A 163 27.79 2.95 19.36
N LYS A 164 28.59 2.87 20.44
CA LYS A 164 28.23 3.47 21.73
C LYS A 164 28.06 4.99 21.63
N GLN A 165 28.90 5.65 20.87
CA GLN A 165 28.77 7.09 20.59
C GLN A 165 27.48 7.39 19.80
N ALA A 166 27.17 6.60 18.77
CA ALA A 166 25.95 6.74 17.97
C ALA A 166 24.68 6.55 18.83
N LEU A 167 24.66 5.52 19.69
CA LEU A 167 23.59 5.28 20.66
C LEU A 167 23.43 6.46 21.64
N ALA A 168 24.53 7.00 22.16
CA ALA A 168 24.51 8.16 23.05
C ALA A 168 24.00 9.44 22.37
N SER A 169 24.27 9.62 21.07
CA SER A 169 23.71 10.72 20.29
C SER A 169 22.23 10.53 19.90
N GLY A 170 21.64 9.36 20.16
CA GLY A 170 20.28 9.02 19.74
C GLY A 170 20.18 8.80 18.23
N GLU A 171 21.22 8.22 17.62
CA GLU A 171 21.22 7.88 16.19
C GLU A 171 20.32 6.69 15.91
N GLY A 172 19.52 6.79 14.84
CA GLY A 172 18.68 5.72 14.33
C GLY A 172 19.09 5.25 12.94
N CYS A 173 18.33 4.29 12.40
CA CYS A 173 18.56 3.76 11.06
C CYS A 173 17.27 3.63 10.26
N ARG A 174 17.28 4.07 9.00
CA ARG A 174 16.23 3.77 8.02
C ARG A 174 16.70 2.67 7.07
N VAL A 175 15.96 1.58 7.03
CA VAL A 175 16.17 0.46 6.11
C VAL A 175 15.15 0.58 4.99
N TYR A 176 15.61 0.67 3.75
CA TYR A 176 14.71 0.64 2.60
C TYR A 176 15.29 -0.17 1.44
N GLY A 177 14.45 -0.84 0.67
CA GLY A 177 14.95 -1.69 -0.42
C GLY A 177 13.95 -2.72 -0.90
N VAL A 178 14.45 -3.64 -1.71
CA VAL A 178 13.68 -4.79 -2.22
C VAL A 178 14.40 -6.08 -1.84
N LEU A 179 13.68 -6.98 -1.21
CA LEU A 179 14.14 -8.30 -0.81
C LEU A 179 13.50 -9.33 -1.75
N ASP A 180 14.28 -9.88 -2.67
CA ASP A 180 13.81 -10.87 -3.65
C ASP A 180 13.90 -12.28 -3.06
N VAL A 181 12.80 -12.79 -2.51
CA VAL A 181 12.73 -14.12 -1.90
C VAL A 181 12.01 -15.13 -2.79
N GLN A 182 12.18 -16.42 -2.52
CA GLN A 182 11.34 -17.44 -3.15
C GLN A 182 9.88 -17.28 -2.71
N ARG A 183 8.93 -17.52 -3.62
CA ARG A 183 7.48 -17.50 -3.33
C ARG A 183 7.05 -18.75 -2.57
N VAL A 184 7.54 -18.88 -1.35
CA VAL A 184 7.20 -19.91 -0.36
C VAL A 184 6.99 -19.25 0.99
N ALA A 185 6.38 -19.94 1.95
CA ALA A 185 6.32 -19.42 3.31
C ALA A 185 7.74 -19.24 3.86
N GLY A 186 7.91 -18.25 4.73
CA GLY A 186 9.22 -17.88 5.25
C GLY A 186 9.11 -16.82 6.33
N ASN A 187 10.26 -16.34 6.76
CA ASN A 187 10.34 -15.17 7.61
C ASN A 187 11.50 -14.31 7.17
N PHE A 188 11.30 -13.00 7.20
CA PHE A 188 12.41 -12.07 7.25
C PHE A 188 12.36 -11.36 8.59
N HIS A 189 13.52 -11.01 9.12
CA HIS A 189 13.61 -10.34 10.40
C HIS A 189 14.73 -9.33 10.44
N ILE A 190 14.53 -8.33 11.26
CA ILE A 190 15.47 -7.25 11.45
C ILE A 190 15.90 -7.27 12.89
N SER A 191 17.20 -7.40 13.10
CA SER A 191 17.76 -7.68 14.41
C SER A 191 19.14 -7.08 14.59
N VAL A 192 19.68 -7.28 15.79
CA VAL A 192 21.07 -6.98 16.12
C VAL A 192 21.97 -8.23 16.11
N HIS A 193 21.43 -9.39 15.69
CA HIS A 193 22.12 -10.68 15.70
C HIS A 193 23.13 -10.86 14.57
N GLY A 194 23.17 -9.97 13.57
CA GLY A 194 24.25 -9.96 12.59
C GLY A 194 25.64 -9.71 13.20
N LEU A 195 25.67 -9.17 14.43
CA LEU A 195 26.89 -9.06 15.23
C LEU A 195 27.15 -10.33 16.03
N ASN A 196 28.43 -10.63 16.24
CA ASN A 196 28.84 -11.63 17.21
C ASN A 196 28.19 -11.33 18.58
N ILE A 197 27.57 -12.34 19.19
CA ILE A 197 26.85 -12.23 20.48
C ILE A 197 27.66 -11.54 21.57
N PHE A 198 28.99 -11.75 21.60
CA PHE A 198 29.89 -11.11 22.55
C PHE A 198 30.01 -9.60 22.31
N VAL A 199 30.04 -9.17 21.05
CA VAL A 199 30.11 -7.75 20.65
C VAL A 199 28.78 -7.06 20.97
N ALA A 200 27.66 -7.70 20.64
CA ALA A 200 26.34 -7.17 20.99
C ALA A 200 26.18 -6.99 22.50
N GLN A 201 26.64 -7.97 23.30
CA GLN A 201 26.62 -7.89 24.77
C GLN A 201 27.46 -6.71 25.30
N MET A 202 28.62 -6.44 24.69
CA MET A 202 29.46 -5.30 25.08
C MET A 202 28.85 -3.94 24.72
N ILE A 203 28.07 -3.87 23.64
CA ILE A 203 27.43 -2.64 23.17
C ILE A 203 26.21 -2.29 24.03
N PHE A 204 25.32 -3.26 24.24
CA PHE A 204 24.00 -3.02 24.85
C PHE A 204 23.94 -3.39 26.34
N GLU A 205 24.99 -3.98 26.90
CA GLU A 205 25.04 -4.38 28.32
C GLU A 205 23.92 -5.38 28.69
N GLY A 206 23.44 -6.14 27.69
CA GLY A 206 22.35 -7.12 27.83
C GLY A 206 21.24 -6.92 26.82
N ALA A 207 20.57 -8.01 26.47
CA ALA A 207 19.46 -8.00 25.53
C ALA A 207 18.21 -7.24 26.05
N THR A 208 18.09 -7.05 27.37
CA THR A 208 17.03 -6.28 28.03
C THR A 208 17.11 -4.77 27.81
N HIS A 209 18.26 -4.25 27.34
CA HIS A 209 18.44 -2.81 27.07
C HIS A 209 18.30 -2.44 25.59
N VAL A 210 18.06 -3.42 24.72
CA VAL A 210 17.92 -3.17 23.28
C VAL A 210 16.52 -2.67 22.97
N ASN A 211 16.43 -1.46 22.41
CA ASN A 211 15.16 -0.87 22.04
C ASN A 211 14.88 -1.06 20.53
N VAL A 212 14.01 -2.00 20.19
CA VAL A 212 13.57 -2.29 18.82
C VAL A 212 12.34 -1.48 18.39
N SER A 213 12.18 -0.27 18.94
CA SER A 213 11.19 0.69 18.46
C SER A 213 11.37 0.91 16.97
N HIS A 214 10.27 0.91 16.22
CA HIS A 214 10.32 1.04 14.78
C HIS A 214 9.07 1.70 14.20
N VAL A 215 9.24 2.24 12.99
CA VAL A 215 8.21 2.87 12.17
C VAL A 215 8.23 2.19 10.81
N ILE A 216 7.12 1.60 10.40
CA ILE A 216 6.94 1.00 9.09
C ILE A 216 6.32 2.08 8.21
N HIS A 217 7.10 2.58 7.25
CA HIS A 217 6.60 3.57 6.28
C HIS A 217 5.91 2.86 5.12
N ASP A 218 6.53 1.80 4.63
CA ASP A 218 6.01 1.02 3.50
C ASP A 218 6.41 -0.45 3.63
N LEU A 219 5.45 -1.34 3.50
CA LEU A 219 5.69 -2.77 3.37
C LEU A 219 4.74 -3.36 2.34
N SER A 220 5.28 -3.81 1.20
CA SER A 220 4.49 -4.44 0.15
C SER A 220 5.13 -5.69 -0.43
N PHE A 221 4.28 -6.62 -0.85
CA PHE A 221 4.69 -7.88 -1.47
C PHE A 221 4.31 -7.81 -2.95
N GLY A 222 5.28 -7.61 -3.84
CA GLY A 222 5.01 -7.34 -5.25
C GLY A 222 4.77 -5.85 -5.59
N PRO A 223 4.52 -5.56 -6.88
CA PRO A 223 4.22 -4.22 -7.34
C PRO A 223 2.87 -3.73 -6.82
N LYS A 224 2.73 -2.43 -6.59
CA LYS A 224 1.48 -1.81 -6.12
C LYS A 224 0.53 -1.56 -7.29
N TYR A 225 -0.77 -1.60 -7.00
CA TYR A 225 -1.83 -1.24 -7.95
C TYR A 225 -2.68 -0.08 -7.41
N PRO A 226 -3.40 0.67 -8.27
CA PRO A 226 -4.17 1.83 -7.84
C PRO A 226 -5.26 1.48 -6.82
N GLY A 227 -5.18 2.08 -5.63
CA GLY A 227 -6.12 1.89 -4.53
C GLY A 227 -5.80 0.72 -3.59
N ILE A 228 -4.62 0.11 -3.70
CA ILE A 228 -4.12 -0.78 -2.64
C ILE A 228 -3.81 0.04 -1.39
N HIS A 229 -4.21 -0.46 -0.23
CA HIS A 229 -3.86 0.10 1.07
C HIS A 229 -3.33 -1.04 1.93
N ASN A 230 -2.04 -1.05 2.25
CA ASN A 230 -1.47 -2.12 3.06
C ASN A 230 -1.75 -1.87 4.55
N PRO A 231 -1.99 -2.92 5.36
CA PRO A 231 -2.31 -2.75 6.78
C PRO A 231 -1.19 -2.14 7.65
N LEU A 232 0.06 -2.23 7.23
CA LEU A 232 1.24 -1.82 8.02
C LEU A 232 1.85 -0.49 7.57
N ASP A 233 1.36 0.11 6.48
CA ASP A 233 1.87 1.39 5.98
C ASP A 233 1.61 2.50 7.02
N ASP A 234 2.61 3.36 7.22
CA ASP A 234 2.61 4.47 8.19
C ASP A 234 2.29 4.09 9.65
N THR A 235 2.68 2.88 10.08
CA THR A 235 2.48 2.42 11.47
C THR A 235 3.75 2.56 12.33
N ASN A 236 3.60 2.84 13.62
CA ASN A 236 4.73 2.95 14.57
C ASN A 236 4.53 2.08 15.81
N ARG A 237 5.64 1.57 16.36
CA ARG A 237 5.68 0.84 17.63
C ARG A 237 6.86 1.37 18.43
N ILE A 238 6.56 2.12 19.48
CA ILE A 238 7.56 2.74 20.34
C ILE A 238 7.50 2.07 21.72
N LEU A 239 8.63 1.56 22.17
CA LEU A 239 8.80 0.93 23.47
C LEU A 239 9.30 1.96 24.49
N HIS A 240 8.64 2.01 25.65
CA HIS A 240 9.00 2.88 26.78
C HIS A 240 9.54 2.03 27.94
N GLY A 241 10.86 1.84 27.98
CA GLY A 241 11.54 1.14 29.08
C GLY A 241 11.39 -0.38 29.10
N ALA A 242 10.86 -0.98 28.03
CA ALA A 242 10.81 -2.42 27.83
C ALA A 242 11.62 -2.82 26.60
N SER A 243 12.34 -3.93 26.68
CA SER A 243 12.89 -4.64 25.53
C SER A 243 12.00 -5.85 25.24
N GLY A 244 11.90 -6.23 23.96
CA GLY A 244 10.99 -7.28 23.54
C GLY A 244 11.11 -7.55 22.05
N THR A 245 10.50 -8.64 21.62
CA THR A 245 10.46 -9.05 20.21
C THR A 245 9.08 -8.74 19.65
N PHE A 246 9.05 -8.10 18.48
CA PHE A 246 7.82 -7.95 17.69
C PHE A 246 7.73 -9.08 16.66
N LYS A 247 6.56 -9.70 16.55
CA LYS A 247 6.27 -10.72 15.54
C LYS A 247 5.03 -10.32 14.76
N TYR A 248 5.19 -10.14 13.47
CA TYR A 248 4.13 -9.89 12.51
C TYR A 248 3.85 -11.18 11.74
N TYR A 249 2.67 -11.74 11.94
CA TYR A 249 2.17 -12.88 11.18
C TYR A 249 1.40 -12.36 9.97
N ILE A 250 1.98 -12.52 8.79
CA ILE A 250 1.48 -11.98 7.53
C ILE A 250 0.90 -13.12 6.70
N LYS A 251 -0.37 -13.01 6.31
CA LYS A 251 -0.98 -13.91 5.34
C LYS A 251 -1.08 -13.21 3.99
N ILE A 252 -0.25 -13.64 3.05
CA ILE A 252 -0.17 -13.08 1.70
C ILE A 252 -1.25 -13.73 0.83
N VAL A 253 -2.05 -12.91 0.16
CA VAL A 253 -3.07 -13.33 -0.80
C VAL A 253 -2.62 -12.92 -2.20
N PRO A 254 -2.16 -13.87 -3.03
CA PRO A 254 -1.83 -13.61 -4.42
C PRO A 254 -2.98 -12.91 -5.14
N THR A 255 -2.67 -11.82 -5.83
CA THR A 255 -3.68 -10.98 -6.48
C THR A 255 -3.28 -10.68 -7.92
N GLU A 256 -4.21 -10.75 -8.85
CA GLU A 256 -3.97 -10.35 -10.24
C GLU A 256 -4.83 -9.14 -10.57
N TYR A 257 -4.21 -8.01 -10.91
CA TYR A 257 -4.91 -6.83 -11.35
C TYR A 257 -5.00 -6.81 -12.88
N LYS A 258 -6.20 -6.91 -13.43
CA LYS A 258 -6.47 -6.89 -14.88
C LYS A 258 -6.99 -5.52 -15.28
N TYR A 259 -6.16 -4.77 -15.97
CA TYR A 259 -6.51 -3.46 -16.52
C TYR A 259 -7.49 -3.60 -17.69
N ILE A 260 -8.19 -2.51 -18.03
CA ILE A 260 -9.03 -2.43 -19.24
C ILE A 260 -8.21 -2.66 -20.53
N SER A 261 -6.91 -2.32 -20.50
CA SER A 261 -5.95 -2.61 -21.58
C SER A 261 -5.71 -4.11 -21.80
N LYS A 262 -6.25 -4.98 -20.92
CA LYS A 262 -5.98 -6.42 -20.81
C LYS A 262 -4.60 -6.78 -20.30
N GLU A 263 -3.81 -5.80 -19.86
CA GLU A 263 -2.58 -6.04 -19.12
C GLU A 263 -2.90 -6.64 -17.75
N VAL A 264 -2.12 -7.66 -17.37
CA VAL A 264 -2.27 -8.35 -16.08
C VAL A 264 -1.04 -8.06 -15.23
N LEU A 265 -1.26 -7.35 -14.13
CA LEU A 265 -0.23 -7.05 -13.15
C LEU A 265 -0.32 -8.06 -11.99
N PRO A 266 0.65 -8.97 -11.81
CA PRO A 266 0.73 -9.81 -10.63
C PRO A 266 1.14 -8.97 -9.42
N THR A 267 0.35 -9.00 -8.37
CA THR A 267 0.52 -8.23 -7.14
C THR A 267 0.09 -9.09 -5.95
N ASN A 268 0.24 -8.61 -4.73
CA ASN A 268 -0.26 -9.32 -3.57
C ASN A 268 -0.95 -8.35 -2.61
N GLN A 269 -1.98 -8.86 -1.96
CA GLN A 269 -2.56 -8.25 -0.78
C GLN A 269 -2.12 -9.05 0.43
N PHE A 270 -2.22 -8.49 1.63
CA PHE A 270 -1.95 -9.26 2.82
C PHE A 270 -2.79 -8.81 4.00
N SER A 271 -3.00 -9.72 4.94
CA SER A 271 -3.47 -9.41 6.29
C SER A 271 -2.35 -9.64 7.30
N VAL A 272 -2.43 -8.94 8.44
CA VAL A 272 -1.41 -9.01 9.48
C VAL A 272 -2.05 -9.27 10.84
N THR A 273 -1.38 -10.07 11.66
CA THR A 273 -1.61 -10.18 13.10
C THR A 273 -0.31 -9.87 13.82
N GLU A 274 -0.36 -8.96 14.80
CA GLU A 274 0.82 -8.56 15.56
C GLU A 274 0.87 -9.24 16.92
N TYR A 275 2.08 -9.54 17.38
CA TYR A 275 2.36 -10.07 18.70
C TYR A 275 3.63 -9.44 19.25
N PHE A 276 3.56 -8.92 20.48
CA PHE A 276 4.71 -8.41 21.21
C PHE A 276 5.05 -9.36 22.35
N SER A 277 6.30 -9.84 22.38
CA SER A 277 6.83 -10.65 23.47
C SER A 277 7.83 -9.81 24.27
N PRO A 278 7.52 -9.38 25.49
CA PRO A 278 8.49 -8.71 26.34
C PRO A 278 9.64 -9.68 26.67
N MET A 279 10.84 -9.14 26.82
CA MET A 279 12.00 -9.92 27.26
C MET A 279 12.04 -10.05 28.78
N ASN A 280 12.39 -11.25 29.24
CA ASN A 280 12.79 -11.50 30.62
C ASN A 280 14.32 -11.56 30.74
N GLU A 281 14.85 -11.36 31.93
CA GLU A 281 16.31 -11.40 32.19
C GLU A 281 16.96 -12.76 31.89
N TYR A 282 16.18 -13.84 31.88
CA TYR A 282 16.66 -15.20 31.60
C TYR A 282 16.60 -15.60 30.12
N ASP A 283 15.98 -14.77 29.27
CA ASP A 283 15.84 -15.07 27.86
C ASP A 283 17.20 -14.95 27.16
N ARG A 284 17.63 -16.03 26.51
CA ARG A 284 18.90 -16.07 25.77
C ARG A 284 18.80 -15.50 24.36
N THR A 285 17.60 -15.08 23.95
CA THR A 285 17.32 -14.56 22.61
C THR A 285 17.39 -13.04 22.61
N TRP A 286 18.10 -12.45 21.66
CA TRP A 286 18.08 -11.00 21.45
C TRP A 286 16.78 -10.57 20.79
N PRO A 287 16.32 -9.35 21.09
CA PRO A 287 15.08 -8.84 20.53
C PRO A 287 15.25 -8.54 19.05
N ALA A 288 14.18 -8.77 18.31
CA ALA A 288 14.13 -8.54 16.88
C ALA A 288 12.71 -8.19 16.44
N VAL A 289 12.59 -7.73 15.20
CA VAL A 289 11.32 -7.53 14.53
C VAL A 289 11.19 -8.61 13.46
N TYR A 290 10.35 -9.60 13.71
CA TYR A 290 10.08 -10.72 12.80
C TYR A 290 8.85 -10.45 11.95
N PHE A 291 8.95 -10.76 10.66
CA PHE A 291 7.86 -10.80 9.72
C PHE A 291 7.73 -12.22 9.20
N LEU A 292 6.85 -13.00 9.82
CA LEU A 292 6.56 -14.37 9.43
C LEU A 292 5.46 -14.34 8.40
N TYR A 293 5.73 -14.76 7.17
CA TYR A 293 4.77 -14.69 6.08
C TYR A 293 4.44 -16.06 5.51
N ASP A 294 3.18 -16.25 5.16
CA ASP A 294 2.67 -17.47 4.55
C ASP A 294 1.70 -17.14 3.41
N LEU A 295 1.74 -17.92 2.34
CA LEU A 295 0.91 -17.71 1.17
C LEU A 295 -0.46 -18.38 1.33
N SER A 296 -1.51 -17.67 0.93
CA SER A 296 -2.85 -18.20 0.82
C SER A 296 -2.96 -19.11 -0.41
N PRO A 297 -3.60 -20.28 -0.31
CA PRO A 297 -3.88 -21.13 -1.47
C PRO A 297 -4.95 -20.52 -2.41
N ILE A 298 -5.45 -19.33 -2.11
CA ILE A 298 -6.49 -18.62 -2.86
C ILE A 298 -5.88 -17.39 -3.51
N THR A 299 -6.15 -17.21 -4.80
CA THR A 299 -5.79 -16.04 -5.60
C THR A 299 -7.02 -15.17 -5.84
N VAL A 300 -6.86 -13.85 -5.72
CA VAL A 300 -7.92 -12.87 -6.03
C VAL A 300 -7.62 -12.21 -7.37
N THR A 301 -8.52 -12.31 -8.33
CA THR A 301 -8.44 -11.56 -9.59
C THR A 301 -9.31 -10.32 -9.49
N ILE A 302 -8.71 -9.14 -9.63
CA ILE A 302 -9.39 -7.85 -9.70
C ILE A 302 -9.46 -7.43 -11.16
N LYS A 303 -10.66 -7.36 -11.73
CA LYS A 303 -10.88 -6.94 -13.12
C LYS A 303 -11.46 -5.55 -13.18
N GLU A 304 -10.82 -4.65 -13.94
CA GLU A 304 -11.44 -3.39 -14.33
C GLU A 304 -12.39 -3.62 -15.52
N GLU A 305 -13.67 -3.37 -15.31
CA GLU A 305 -14.69 -3.51 -16.35
C GLU A 305 -15.38 -2.17 -16.62
N ARG A 306 -15.92 -2.06 -17.85
CA ARG A 306 -16.85 -1.00 -18.23
C ARG A 306 -18.25 -1.56 -18.34
N ARG A 307 -19.23 -0.73 -17.99
CA ARG A 307 -20.64 -1.07 -18.13
C ARG A 307 -20.98 -1.31 -19.60
N SER A 308 -21.89 -2.24 -19.87
CA SER A 308 -22.34 -2.47 -21.24
C SER A 308 -23.07 -1.25 -21.80
N PHE A 309 -22.92 -1.02 -23.10
CA PHE A 309 -23.57 0.10 -23.78
C PHE A 309 -25.11 0.00 -23.73
N LEU A 310 -25.66 -1.23 -23.78
CA LEU A 310 -27.10 -1.45 -23.65
C LEU A 310 -27.63 -1.03 -22.28
N HIS A 311 -26.87 -1.29 -21.21
CA HIS A 311 -27.23 -0.85 -19.86
C HIS A 311 -27.23 0.69 -19.72
N PHE A 312 -26.40 1.39 -20.50
CA PHE A 312 -26.44 2.86 -20.55
C PHE A 312 -27.69 3.37 -21.28
N ILE A 313 -28.04 2.80 -22.44
CA ILE A 313 -29.24 3.21 -23.19
C ILE A 313 -30.50 3.01 -22.34
N THR A 314 -30.64 1.86 -21.67
CA THR A 314 -31.83 1.59 -20.85
C THR A 314 -31.98 2.60 -19.72
N ARG A 315 -30.88 2.96 -19.03
CA ARG A 315 -30.88 4.01 -18.00
C ARG A 315 -31.17 5.39 -18.58
N LEU A 316 -30.61 5.71 -19.74
CA LEU A 316 -30.86 6.99 -20.41
C LEU A 316 -32.36 7.14 -20.75
N CYS A 317 -32.97 6.11 -21.32
CA CYS A 317 -34.41 6.11 -21.61
C CYS A 317 -35.25 6.27 -20.33
N ALA A 318 -34.85 5.61 -19.24
CA ALA A 318 -35.53 5.75 -17.94
C ALA A 318 -35.43 7.17 -17.38
N VAL A 319 -34.27 7.83 -17.48
CA VAL A 319 -34.08 9.21 -17.03
C VAL A 319 -34.91 10.18 -17.88
N LEU A 320 -34.87 10.05 -19.22
CA LEU A 320 -35.63 10.91 -20.12
C LEU A 320 -37.14 10.74 -19.93
N GLY A 321 -37.63 9.49 -19.88
CA GLY A 321 -39.04 9.18 -19.66
C GLY A 321 -39.53 9.61 -18.28
N GLY A 322 -38.74 9.34 -17.24
CA GLY A 322 -39.08 9.69 -15.86
C GLY A 322 -39.14 11.20 -15.62
N THR A 323 -38.17 11.95 -16.13
CA THR A 323 -38.16 13.42 -16.02
C THR A 323 -39.31 14.07 -16.80
N PHE A 324 -39.62 13.57 -18.00
CA PHE A 324 -40.77 14.04 -18.78
C PHE A 324 -42.11 13.79 -18.06
N ALA A 325 -42.31 12.60 -17.50
CA ALA A 325 -43.52 12.29 -16.74
C ALA A 325 -43.64 13.15 -15.47
N LEU A 326 -42.55 13.33 -14.71
CA LEU A 326 -42.54 14.12 -13.48
C LEU A 326 -42.82 15.60 -13.73
N THR A 327 -42.19 16.19 -14.75
CA THR A 327 -42.43 17.59 -15.12
C THR A 327 -43.88 17.83 -15.55
N GLY A 328 -44.47 16.90 -16.30
CA GLY A 328 -45.89 16.98 -16.67
C GLY A 328 -46.85 16.84 -15.48
N MET A 329 -46.52 16.00 -14.49
CA MET A 329 -47.29 15.90 -13.24
C MET A 329 -47.16 17.17 -12.39
N LEU A 330 -45.95 17.71 -12.27
CA LEU A 330 -45.65 18.93 -11.51
C LEU A 330 -46.34 20.15 -12.11
N ASP A 331 -46.36 20.28 -13.44
CA ASP A 331 -47.07 21.38 -14.11
C ASP A 331 -48.57 21.35 -13.80
N ARG A 332 -49.22 20.17 -13.93
CA ARG A 332 -50.64 20.01 -13.58
C ARG A 332 -50.94 20.30 -12.11
N TRP A 333 -50.07 19.89 -11.20
CA TRP A 333 -50.21 20.16 -9.77
C TRP A 333 -50.02 21.65 -9.46
N MET A 334 -48.99 22.27 -10.03
CA MET A 334 -48.70 23.69 -9.85
C MET A 334 -49.82 24.56 -10.40
N PHE A 335 -50.36 24.21 -11.57
CA PHE A 335 -51.51 24.88 -12.15
C PHE A 335 -52.75 24.80 -11.24
N ARG A 336 -53.08 23.59 -10.73
CA ARG A 336 -54.21 23.41 -9.80
C ARG A 336 -54.03 24.16 -8.48
N LEU A 337 -52.81 24.20 -7.93
CA LEU A 337 -52.50 24.95 -6.72
C LEU A 337 -52.63 26.45 -6.94
N LEU A 338 -52.10 26.98 -8.05
CA LEU A 338 -52.25 28.39 -8.41
C LEU A 338 -53.73 28.76 -8.59
N GLU A 339 -54.51 27.91 -9.26
CA GLU A 339 -55.95 28.14 -9.44
C GLU A 339 -56.71 28.07 -8.09
N ALA A 340 -56.38 27.14 -7.20
CA ALA A 340 -56.99 27.03 -5.88
C ALA A 340 -56.67 28.25 -4.99
N VAL A 341 -55.42 28.72 -4.99
CA VAL A 341 -55.00 29.90 -4.22
C VAL A 341 -55.64 31.17 -4.77
N THR A 342 -55.66 31.36 -6.10
CA THR A 342 -56.25 32.55 -6.73
C THR A 342 -57.78 32.58 -6.66
N LYS A 343 -58.48 31.44 -6.74
CA LYS A 343 -59.96 31.39 -6.56
C LYS A 343 -60.40 31.49 -5.10
N SER A 344 -59.53 31.30 -4.10
CA SER A 344 -59.91 31.32 -2.68
C SER A 344 -60.30 32.71 -2.12
N ASN A 345 -60.28 33.78 -2.93
CA ASN A 345 -60.56 35.14 -2.46
C ASN A 345 -61.84 35.81 -3.05
N PRO A 346 -63.07 35.26 -2.90
CA PRO A 346 -64.30 35.99 -3.17
C PRO A 346 -64.98 36.46 -1.88
N ARG A 347 -64.25 37.05 -0.91
CA ARG A 347 -64.85 37.73 0.25
C ARG A 347 -64.05 38.97 0.67
N ARG A 348 -63.98 39.97 -0.22
CA ARG A 348 -63.69 41.36 0.20
C ARG A 348 -64.25 42.42 -0.75
N SER A 349 -65.49 42.22 -1.20
CA SER A 349 -66.30 43.27 -1.83
C SER A 349 -67.74 43.13 -1.37
N MET A 350 -68.02 43.66 -0.18
CA MET A 350 -69.31 44.16 0.30
C MET A 350 -69.11 44.62 1.76
N ARG A 351 -68.65 45.86 1.89
CA ARG A 351 -69.05 46.75 2.99
C ARG A 351 -68.91 48.18 2.53
#